data_AF-A0A5B2Z314-F1
#
_entry.id   AF-A0A5B2Z314-F1
#
_cell.length_a   1.000
_cell.length_b   1.000
_cell.length_c   1.000
_cell.angle_alpha   90.00
_cell.angle_beta   90.00
_cell.angle_gamma   90.00
#
_symmetry.space_group_name_H-M   'P 1'
#
loop_
_entity.id
_entity.type
_entity.pdbx_description
1 polymer ?
#
loop_
_entity_poly.entity_id
_entity_poly.type
_entity_poly.pdbx_seq_one_letter_code
_entity_poly.pdbx_strand_id
1 'polypeptide(L)'
;MVFCRNCGGDLPSENASFCPSCGKPQNNANAVAIATRTKSTKAAVAIALIAGIIGFNGIGHLYIGRLARGVSLLIIGWIFVALTFFFIPFGIVYLIFWIWQAYDVNIKAKYFNTYLLNNGKAPW
;
A
#
# COMPACT_ATOMS: atom_id res chain seq x y z
N MET A 1 -12.21 52.34 -10.53
CA MET A 1 -12.31 52.38 -9.05
C MET A 1 -12.70 51.01 -8.56
N VAL A 2 -12.02 50.49 -7.55
CA VAL A 2 -12.28 49.16 -6.97
C VAL A 2 -12.87 49.39 -5.59
N PHE A 3 -13.89 48.64 -5.21
CA PHE A 3 -14.60 48.83 -3.94
C PHE A 3 -14.28 47.73 -2.93
N CYS A 4 -14.32 48.08 -1.65
CA CYS A 4 -14.14 47.16 -0.55
C CYS A 4 -15.25 46.10 -0.52
N ARG A 5 -14.87 44.82 -0.48
CA ARG A 5 -15.81 43.69 -0.47
C ARG A 5 -16.67 43.58 0.80
N ASN A 6 -16.29 44.28 1.87
CA ASN A 6 -16.96 44.21 3.17
C ASN A 6 -17.81 45.44 3.50
N CYS A 7 -17.37 46.66 3.15
CA CYS A 7 -18.08 47.89 3.50
C CYS A 7 -18.47 48.77 2.29
N GLY A 8 -18.07 48.42 1.07
CA GLY A 8 -18.39 49.19 -0.14
C GLY A 8 -17.59 50.49 -0.33
N GLY A 9 -16.68 50.85 0.59
CA GLY A 9 -15.84 52.04 0.45
C GLY A 9 -14.78 51.92 -0.66
N ASP A 10 -14.30 53.06 -1.17
CA ASP A 10 -13.30 53.12 -2.24
C ASP A 10 -11.94 52.55 -1.81
N LEU A 11 -11.32 51.76 -2.69
CA LEU A 11 -9.97 51.26 -2.51
C LEU A 11 -8.99 52.04 -3.41
N PRO A 12 -7.80 52.41 -2.87
CA PRO A 12 -6.79 53.16 -3.63
C PRO A 12 -6.16 52.35 -4.77
N SER A 13 -6.20 51.01 -4.71
CA SER A 13 -5.74 50.12 -5.77
C SER A 13 -6.36 48.73 -5.66
N GLU A 14 -6.32 47.95 -6.74
CA GLU A 14 -6.81 46.56 -6.77
C GLU A 14 -6.01 45.61 -5.85
N ASN A 15 -4.77 45.99 -5.53
CA ASN A 15 -3.84 45.24 -4.68
C ASN A 15 -3.76 45.77 -3.24
N ALA A 16 -4.69 46.64 -2.83
CA ALA A 16 -4.70 47.18 -1.47
C ALA A 16 -4.85 46.04 -0.46
N SER A 17 -3.83 45.79 0.37
CA SER A 17 -3.86 44.71 1.37
C SER A 17 -4.98 44.89 2.40
N PHE A 18 -5.32 46.13 2.74
CA PHE A 18 -6.34 46.49 3.72
C PHE A 18 -7.20 47.67 3.25
N CYS A 19 -8.47 47.69 3.63
CA CYS A 19 -9.37 48.80 3.35
C CYS A 19 -9.13 49.96 4.34
N PRO A 20 -8.86 51.20 3.88
CA PRO A 20 -8.63 52.34 4.77
C PRO A 20 -9.90 52.78 5.50
N SER A 21 -11.09 52.52 4.97
CA SER A 21 -12.37 52.93 5.59
C SER A 21 -12.86 52.00 6.69
N CYS A 22 -12.55 50.69 6.63
CA CYS A 22 -13.03 49.71 7.61
C CYS A 22 -11.96 48.79 8.20
N GLY A 23 -10.70 48.94 7.80
CA GLY A 23 -9.56 48.16 8.30
C GLY A 23 -9.50 46.69 7.85
N LYS A 24 -10.49 46.17 7.10
CA LYS A 24 -10.52 44.75 6.72
C LYS A 24 -9.56 44.42 5.55
N PRO A 25 -8.88 43.26 5.59
CA PRO A 25 -8.00 42.84 4.50
C PRO A 25 -8.78 42.61 3.20
N GLN A 26 -8.22 43.01 2.05
CA GLN A 26 -8.84 42.83 0.72
C GLN A 26 -8.06 41.84 -0.17
N ASN A 27 -6.85 41.50 0.23
CA ASN A 27 -6.07 40.45 -0.38
C ASN A 27 -6.74 39.09 -0.16
N ASN A 28 -6.83 38.31 -1.23
CA ASN A 28 -7.37 36.94 -1.24
C ASN A 28 -6.33 35.97 -0.62
N ALA A 29 -5.84 36.28 0.58
CA ALA A 29 -4.78 35.54 1.28
C ALA A 29 -5.11 34.04 1.43
N ASN A 30 -6.40 33.71 1.43
CA ASN A 30 -6.88 32.33 1.44
C ASN A 30 -6.48 31.54 0.18
N ALA A 31 -6.48 32.13 -1.03
CA ALA A 31 -6.10 31.40 -2.25
C ALA A 31 -4.61 31.03 -2.27
N VAL A 32 -3.74 31.92 -1.79
CA VAL A 32 -2.29 31.66 -1.72
C VAL A 32 -1.96 30.65 -0.61
N ALA A 33 -2.65 30.70 0.52
CA ALA A 33 -2.54 29.71 1.60
C ALA A 33 -3.06 28.32 1.19
N ILE A 34 -4.09 28.25 0.34
CA ILE A 34 -4.64 26.99 -0.19
C ILE A 34 -3.66 26.37 -1.20
N ALA A 35 -3.07 27.18 -2.09
CA ALA A 35 -2.09 26.70 -3.07
C ALA A 35 -0.85 26.08 -2.40
N THR A 36 -0.36 26.66 -1.30
CA THR A 36 0.81 26.14 -0.55
C THR A 36 0.50 24.89 0.28
N ARG A 37 -0.75 24.66 0.68
CA ARG A 37 -1.17 23.41 1.36
C ARG A 37 -1.58 22.28 0.42
N THR A 38 -1.77 22.56 -0.86
CA THR A 38 -2.24 21.54 -1.81
C THR A 38 -1.13 20.52 -2.06
N LYS A 39 -1.39 19.26 -1.69
CA LYS A 39 -0.47 18.15 -1.94
C LYS A 39 -0.68 17.59 -3.35
N SER A 40 0.41 17.21 -4.03
CA SER A 40 0.33 16.59 -5.35
C SER A 40 -0.16 15.14 -5.26
N THR A 41 -1.28 14.85 -5.92
CA THR A 41 -1.82 13.49 -6.04
C THR A 41 -0.81 12.52 -6.65
N LYS A 42 -0.08 12.95 -7.69
CA LYS A 42 0.93 12.12 -8.36
C LYS A 42 2.07 11.75 -7.42
N ALA A 43 2.52 12.70 -6.59
CA ALA A 43 3.57 12.44 -5.60
C ALA A 43 3.09 11.45 -4.53
N ALA A 44 1.87 11.59 -4.03
CA ALA A 44 1.33 10.69 -3.02
C ALA A 44 1.22 9.23 -3.53
N VAL A 45 0.77 9.05 -4.77
CA VAL A 45 0.69 7.72 -5.41
C VAL A 45 2.08 7.15 -5.67
N ALA A 46 3.01 7.95 -6.20
CA ALA A 46 4.38 7.49 -6.44
C ALA A 46 5.06 7.01 -5.15
N ILE A 47 4.92 7.77 -4.06
CA ILE A 47 5.44 7.38 -2.75
C ILE A 47 4.79 6.09 -2.26
N ALA A 48 3.47 5.94 -2.41
CA ALA A 48 2.77 4.72 -2.02
C ALA A 48 3.30 3.48 -2.76
N LEU A 49 3.51 3.59 -4.07
CA LEU A 49 3.98 2.49 -4.91
C LEU A 49 5.43 2.12 -4.62
N ILE A 50 6.32 3.13 -4.58
CA ILE A 50 7.76 2.90 -4.37
C ILE A 50 8.02 2.34 -2.97
N ALA A 51 7.40 2.92 -1.94
CA ALA A 51 7.55 2.46 -0.57
C ALA A 51 6.87 1.09 -0.33
N GLY A 52 5.74 0.85 -1.00
CA GLY A 52 4.99 -0.40 -0.88
C GLY A 52 5.76 -1.64 -1.33
N ILE A 53 6.59 -1.52 -2.38
CA ILE A 53 7.44 -2.62 -2.88
C ILE A 53 8.41 -3.13 -1.80
N ILE A 54 8.89 -2.25 -0.93
CA ILE A 54 9.83 -2.58 0.16
C ILE A 54 9.06 -3.01 1.44
N GLY A 55 7.73 -3.17 1.36
CA GLY A 55 6.90 -3.57 2.49
C GLY A 55 6.35 -2.40 3.33
N PHE A 56 6.68 -1.15 3.00
CA PHE A 56 6.17 0.05 3.68
C PHE A 56 4.83 0.52 3.11
N ASN A 57 3.87 -0.41 3.07
CA ASN A 57 2.51 -0.14 2.63
C ASN A 57 1.85 0.86 3.60
N GLY A 58 1.49 2.06 3.14
CA GLY A 58 0.84 3.08 3.99
C GLY A 58 1.55 4.44 4.07
N ILE A 59 2.82 4.55 3.64
CA ILE A 59 3.56 5.84 3.65
C ILE A 59 2.87 6.90 2.78
N GLY A 60 2.24 6.51 1.66
CA GLY A 60 1.47 7.45 0.83
C GLY A 60 0.26 8.07 1.56
N HIS A 61 -0.38 7.33 2.48
CA HIS A 61 -1.48 7.87 3.29
C HIS A 61 -0.96 8.81 4.38
N LEU A 62 0.23 8.53 4.90
CA LEU A 62 0.94 9.40 5.84
C LEU A 62 1.31 10.74 5.19
N TYR A 63 1.71 10.73 3.92
CA TYR A 63 2.03 11.94 3.15
C TYR A 63 0.85 12.93 3.01
N ILE A 64 -0.39 12.41 2.90
CA ILE A 64 -1.61 13.22 2.80
C ILE A 64 -2.09 13.69 4.20
N GLY A 65 -1.39 13.30 5.28
CA GLY A 65 -1.73 13.65 6.67
C GLY A 65 -2.74 12.71 7.32
N ARG A 66 -3.08 11.57 6.71
CA ARG A 66 -3.99 10.57 7.28
C ARG A 66 -3.22 9.51 8.06
N LEU A 67 -2.73 9.89 9.26
CA LEU A 67 -1.90 9.05 10.12
C LEU A 67 -2.53 7.68 10.44
N ALA A 68 -3.78 7.66 10.90
CA ALA A 68 -4.45 6.42 11.32
C ALA A 68 -4.52 5.38 10.20
N ARG A 69 -4.90 5.80 8.97
CA ARG A 69 -4.95 4.88 7.81
C ARG A 69 -3.57 4.45 7.34
N GLY A 70 -2.59 5.34 7.38
CA GLY A 70 -1.22 4.99 7.00
C GLY A 70 -0.61 3.95 7.93
N VAL A 71 -0.73 4.17 9.25
CA VAL A 71 -0.22 3.25 10.27
C VAL A 71 -0.95 1.91 10.24
N SER A 72 -2.28 1.90 10.08
CA SER A 72 -3.03 0.65 9.99
C SER A 72 -2.58 -0.21 8.80
N LEU A 73 -2.39 0.39 7.62
CA LEU A 73 -1.92 -0.33 6.44
C LEU A 73 -0.49 -0.85 6.62
N LEU A 74 0.36 -0.10 7.34
CA LEU A 74 1.73 -0.50 7.60
C LEU A 74 1.78 -1.72 8.51
N ILE A 75 1.03 -1.71 9.60
CA ILE A 75 0.95 -2.86 10.52
C ILE A 75 0.39 -4.09 9.79
N ILE A 76 -0.71 -3.94 9.05
CA ILE A 76 -1.31 -5.03 8.28
C ILE A 76 -0.32 -5.59 7.25
N GLY A 77 0.40 -4.72 6.54
CA GLY A 77 1.41 -5.13 5.56
C GLY A 77 2.51 -5.98 6.19
N TRP A 78 3.05 -5.56 7.34
CA TRP A 78 4.08 -6.31 8.05
C TRP A 78 3.58 -7.65 8.61
N ILE A 79 2.33 -7.71 9.06
CA ILE A 79 1.70 -8.98 9.46
C ILE A 79 1.65 -9.94 8.27
N PHE A 80 1.22 -9.49 7.09
CA PHE A 80 1.20 -10.35 5.90
C PHE A 80 2.59 -10.82 5.47
N VAL A 81 3.60 -9.95 5.55
CA VAL A 81 4.99 -10.33 5.27
C VAL A 81 5.47 -11.42 6.25
N ALA A 82 5.22 -11.24 7.55
CA ALA A 82 5.59 -12.21 8.57
C ALA A 82 4.87 -13.56 8.38
N LEU A 83 3.57 -13.54 8.11
CA LEU A 83 2.79 -14.75 7.81
C LEU A 83 3.35 -15.46 6.57
N THR A 84 3.62 -14.71 5.50
CA THR A 84 4.18 -15.26 4.25
C THR A 84 5.53 -15.93 4.53
N PHE A 85 6.42 -15.26 5.26
CA PHE A 85 7.74 -15.79 5.61
C PHE A 85 7.64 -17.05 6.49
N PHE A 86 6.67 -17.11 7.40
CA PHE A 86 6.48 -18.26 8.28
C PHE A 86 5.85 -19.45 7.55
N PHE A 87 4.79 -19.24 6.76
CA PHE A 87 3.99 -20.34 6.21
C PHE A 87 4.49 -20.89 4.86
N ILE A 88 5.11 -20.07 4.01
CA ILE A 88 5.59 -20.53 2.69
C ILE A 88 6.60 -21.70 2.79
N PRO A 89 7.62 -21.67 3.66
CA PRO A 89 8.57 -22.78 3.77
C PRO A 89 7.90 -24.11 4.08
N PHE A 90 6.90 -24.12 4.98
CA PHE A 90 6.13 -25.33 5.27
C PHE A 90 5.34 -25.83 4.06
N GLY A 91 4.76 -24.92 3.27
CA GLY A 91 4.10 -25.26 2.01
C GLY A 91 5.04 -25.93 1.01
N ILE A 92 6.27 -25.41 0.87
CA ILE A 92 7.29 -25.97 -0.02
C ILE A 92 7.70 -27.38 0.45
N VAL A 93 7.98 -27.55 1.75
CA VAL A 93 8.33 -28.86 2.33
C VAL A 93 7.20 -29.88 2.11
N TYR A 94 5.95 -29.47 2.32
CA TYR A 94 4.80 -30.32 2.08
C TYR A 94 4.69 -30.75 0.60
N LEU A 95 4.91 -29.83 -0.35
CA LEU A 95 4.90 -30.15 -1.78
C LEU A 95 6.00 -31.14 -2.16
N ILE A 96 7.20 -31.00 -1.60
CA ILE A 96 8.30 -31.96 -1.81
C ILE A 96 7.91 -33.34 -1.30
N PHE A 97 7.38 -33.42 -0.07
CA PHE A 97 6.91 -34.68 0.51
C PHE A 97 5.81 -35.32 -0.35
N TRP A 98 4.86 -34.53 -0.83
CA TRP A 98 3.75 -35.00 -1.68
C TRP A 98 4.23 -35.60 -3.00
N ILE A 99 5.21 -34.98 -3.66
CA ILE A 99 5.82 -35.55 -4.89
C ILE A 99 6.62 -36.81 -4.57
N TRP A 100 7.40 -36.79 -3.49
CA TRP A 100 8.23 -37.91 -3.08
C TRP A 100 7.41 -39.17 -2.81
N GLN A 101 6.30 -39.08 -2.07
CA GLN A 101 5.47 -40.26 -1.79
C GLN A 101 4.84 -40.85 -3.07
N ALA A 102 4.47 -40.01 -4.05
CA ALA A 102 3.91 -40.48 -5.31
C ALA A 102 4.97 -41.25 -6.12
N TYR A 103 6.21 -40.75 -6.12
CA TYR A 103 7.34 -41.44 -6.73
C TYR A 103 7.67 -42.76 -6.02
N ASP A 104 7.68 -42.78 -4.69
CA ASP A 104 7.93 -43.98 -3.87
C ASP A 104 6.89 -45.08 -4.13
N VAL A 105 5.60 -44.73 -4.17
CA VAL A 105 4.52 -45.67 -4.50
C VAL A 105 4.71 -46.27 -5.90
N ASN A 106 5.10 -45.46 -6.89
CA ASN A 106 5.35 -45.95 -8.24
C ASN A 106 6.50 -46.98 -8.29
N ILE A 107 7.58 -46.76 -7.54
CA ILE A 107 8.68 -47.74 -7.43
C ILE A 107 8.19 -49.02 -6.77
N LYS A 108 7.48 -48.91 -5.64
CA LYS A 108 6.98 -50.07 -4.88
C LYS A 108 5.98 -50.89 -5.69
N ALA A 109 5.11 -50.24 -6.45
CA ALA A 109 4.17 -50.92 -7.34
C ALA A 109 4.90 -51.71 -8.45
N LYS A 110 5.93 -51.12 -9.06
CA LYS A 110 6.77 -51.82 -10.05
C LYS A 110 7.50 -53.02 -9.44
N TYR A 111 8.04 -52.86 -8.23
CA TYR A 111 8.68 -53.95 -7.50
C TYR A 111 7.69 -55.07 -7.20
N PHE A 112 6.53 -54.73 -6.65
CA PHE A 112 5.48 -55.69 -6.31
C PHE A 112 5.04 -56.51 -7.53
N ASN A 113 4.76 -55.85 -8.66
CA ASN A 113 4.35 -56.52 -9.89
C ASN A 113 5.44 -57.46 -10.41
N THR A 114 6.69 -57.01 -10.42
CA THR A 114 7.83 -57.84 -10.83
C THR A 114 7.98 -59.06 -9.92
N TYR A 115 7.83 -58.87 -8.61
CA TYR A 115 7.94 -59.97 -7.64
C TYR A 115 6.81 -60.98 -7.82
N LEU A 116 5.56 -60.52 -7.99
CA LEU A 116 4.40 -61.36 -8.17
C LEU A 116 4.51 -62.21 -9.44
N LEU A 117 4.99 -61.62 -10.55
CA LEU A 117 5.22 -62.34 -11.80
C LEU A 117 6.28 -63.44 -11.67
N ASN A 118 7.34 -63.20 -10.88
CA ASN A 118 8.44 -64.15 -10.74
C ASN A 118 8.15 -65.27 -9.72
N ASN A 119 7.36 -64.99 -8.68
CA ASN A 119 7.18 -65.92 -7.54
C ASN A 119 5.76 -66.49 -7.43
N GLY A 120 4.79 -65.97 -8.18
CA GLY A 120 3.38 -66.40 -8.12
C GLY A 120 2.66 -66.07 -6.81
N LYS A 121 3.29 -65.32 -5.90
CA LYS A 121 2.72 -64.87 -4.62
C LYS A 121 3.26 -63.48 -4.24
N ALA A 122 2.55 -62.77 -3.35
CA ALA A 122 2.93 -61.43 -2.91
C ALA A 122 4.25 -61.46 -2.09
N PRO A 123 5.07 -60.39 -2.17
CA PRO A 123 6.33 -60.26 -1.41
C PRO A 123 6.17 -60.05 0.10
N TRP A 124 5.00 -59.57 0.54
CA TRP A 124 4.60 -59.42 1.94
C TRP A 124 3.08 -59.60 2.05
#